data_AF-A0A4R5DQZ6-F1
#
_entry.id   AF-A0A4R5DQZ6-F1
#
_cell.length_a   1.000
_cell.length_b   1.000
_cell.length_c   1.000
_cell.angle_alpha   90.00
_cell.angle_beta   90.00
_cell.angle_gamma   90.00
#
_symmetry.space_group_name_H-M   'P 1'
#
loop_
_entity.id
_entity.type
_entity.pdbx_description
1 polymer ?
#
loop_
_entity_poly.entity_id
_entity_poly.type
_entity_poly.pdbx_seq_one_letter_code
_entity_poly.pdbx_strand_id
1 'polypeptide(L)' 'MTAEEALRIYYQQSGDSQPLLAVKLQVSQAAVHNWLSNKKRIPLEYYPRVSEICGVNLFEILPENWKKMINS' A
#
# COMPACT_ATOMS: atom_id res chain seq x y z
N MET A 1 4.28 -10.06 -4.36
CA MET A 1 3.47 -9.37 -3.33
C MET A 1 2.93 -8.10 -3.95
N THR A 2 1.67 -7.76 -3.68
CA THR A 2 1.03 -6.51 -4.14
C THR A 2 1.11 -5.43 -3.07
N ALA A 3 0.84 -4.18 -3.43
CA ALA A 3 0.74 -3.07 -2.47
C ALA A 3 -0.35 -3.32 -1.41
N GLU A 4 -1.49 -3.91 -1.79
CA GLU A 4 -2.56 -4.27 -0.85
C GLU A 4 -2.15 -5.36 0.14
N GLU A 5 -1.42 -6.37 -0.34
CA GLU A 5 -0.88 -7.44 0.51
C GLU A 5 0.14 -6.89 1.51
N ALA A 6 1.07 -6.05 1.05
CA ALA A 6 2.05 -5.39 1.92
C ALA A 6 1.36 -4.55 3.01
N LEU A 7 0.36 -3.75 2.62
CA LEU A 7 -0.40 -2.92 3.55
C LEU A 7 -1.17 -3.77 4.57
N ARG A 8 -1.75 -4.90 4.15
CA ARG A 8 -2.49 -5.80 5.06
C ARG A 8 -1.56 -6.49 6.06
N ILE A 9 -0.40 -6.97 5.61
CA ILE A 9 0.60 -7.60 6.48
C ILE A 9 1.06 -6.59 7.54
N TYR A 10 1.41 -5.37 7.11
CA TYR A 10 1.78 -4.29 8.03
C TYR A 10 0.67 -4.00 9.05
N TYR A 11 -0.58 -3.86 8.59
CA TYR A 11 -1.71 -3.59 9.48
C TYR A 11 -1.91 -4.68 10.54
N GLN A 12 -1.72 -5.95 10.17
CA GLN A 12 -1.83 -7.08 11.10
C GLN A 12 -0.70 -7.14 12.12
N GLN A 13 0.49 -6.65 11.78
CA GLN A 13 1.69 -6.75 12.61
C GLN A 13 1.95 -5.51 13.49
N SER A 14 1.57 -4.33 13.00
CA SER A 14 1.87 -3.04 13.66
C SER A 14 1.03 -2.75 14.89
N GLY A 15 -0.17 -3.34 14.98
CA GLY A 15 -1.17 -2.93 15.98
C GLY A 15 -1.78 -1.55 15.74
N ASP A 16 -1.50 -0.94 14.58
CA ASP A 16 -2.06 0.36 14.21
C ASP A 16 -3.58 0.27 13.99
N SER A 17 -4.27 1.35 14.31
CA SER A 17 -5.69 1.52 13.93
C SER A 17 -5.82 2.05 12.50
N GLN A 18 -6.94 1.78 11.81
CA GLN A 18 -7.19 2.33 10.47
C GLN A 18 -7.11 3.87 10.41
N PRO A 19 -7.60 4.64 11.42
CA PRO A 19 -7.40 6.09 11.47
C PRO A 19 -5.92 6.48 11.54
N LEU A 20 -5.11 5.80 12.34
CA LEU A 20 -3.67 6.08 12.43
C LEU A 20 -2.97 5.79 11.10
N LEU A 21 -3.30 4.67 10.46
CA LEU A 21 -2.81 4.34 9.12
C LEU A 21 -3.17 5.42 8.10
N ALA A 22 -4.39 5.96 8.19
CA ALA A 22 -4.87 7.01 7.29
C ALA A 22 -4.06 8.30 7.44
N VAL A 23 -3.70 8.66 8.68
CA VAL A 23 -2.79 9.78 8.96
C VAL A 23 -1.40 9.53 8.37
N LYS A 24 -0.82 8.34 8.59
CA LYS A 24 0.50 7.97 8.05
C LYS A 24 0.53 8.01 6.53
N LEU A 25 -0.52 7.50 5.87
CA LEU A 25 -0.67 7.49 4.42
C LEU A 25 -1.12 8.84 3.84
N GLN A 26 -1.55 9.78 4.69
CA GLN A 26 -2.20 11.05 4.33
C GLN A 26 -3.41 10.86 3.41
N VAL A 27 -4.28 9.91 3.77
CA VAL A 27 -5.53 9.63 3.05
C VAL A 27 -6.71 9.60 4.02
N SER A 28 -7.92 9.42 3.50
CA SER A 28 -9.09 9.21 4.36
C SER A 28 -9.06 7.81 4.99
N GLN A 29 -9.64 7.67 6.19
CA GLN A 29 -9.86 6.37 6.81
C GLN A 29 -10.69 5.44 5.90
N ALA A 30 -11.63 5.99 5.15
CA ALA A 30 -12.42 5.24 4.17
C ALA A 30 -11.54 4.64 3.06
N ALA A 31 -10.51 5.35 2.60
CA ALA A 31 -9.55 4.81 1.63
C ALA A 31 -8.81 3.60 2.22
N VAL A 32 -8.26 3.73 3.43
CA VAL A 32 -7.61 2.62 4.16
C VAL A 32 -8.54 1.42 4.30
N HIS A 33 -9.78 1.65 4.75
CA HIS A 33 -10.78 0.59 4.88
C HIS A 33 -11.01 -0.15 3.54
N ASN A 34 -11.17 0.60 2.45
CA ASN A 34 -11.41 0.03 1.12
C ASN A 34 -10.21 -0.76 0.60
N TRP A 35 -8.99 -0.33 0.89
CA TRP A 35 -7.76 -1.03 0.51
C TRP A 35 -7.56 -2.31 1.32
N LEU A 36 -7.69 -2.24 2.65
CA LEU A 36 -7.54 -3.40 3.53
C LEU A 36 -8.59 -4.49 3.23
N SER A 37 -9.82 -4.08 2.90
CA SER A 37 -10.92 -4.98 2.53
C SER A 37 -10.90 -5.46 1.07
N ASN A 38 -9.88 -5.10 0.27
CA ASN A 38 -9.79 -5.41 -1.16
C ASN A 38 -10.96 -4.89 -2.02
N LYS A 39 -11.81 -3.98 -1.50
CA LYS A 39 -12.91 -3.38 -2.27
C LYS A 39 -12.42 -2.44 -3.36
N LYS A 40 -11.29 -1.76 -3.13
CA LYS A 40 -10.64 -0.89 -4.11
C LYS A 40 -9.14 -1.14 -4.13
N ARG A 41 -8.56 -0.99 -5.32
CA ARG A 41 -7.10 -0.98 -5.50
C ARG A 41 -6.51 0.30 -4.90
N ILE A 42 -5.27 0.20 -4.44
CA ILE A 42 -4.44 1.35 -4.10
C ILE A 42 -4.04 2.04 -5.41
N PRO A 43 -4.30 3.34 -5.57
CA PRO A 43 -3.80 4.10 -6.71
C PRO A 43 -2.27 4.20 -6.70
N LEU A 44 -1.65 4.22 -7.88
CA LEU A 44 -0.18 4.15 -8.03
C LEU A 44 0.55 5.30 -7.34
N GLU A 45 -0.06 6.48 -7.26
CA GLU A 45 0.51 7.64 -6.58
C GLU A 45 0.78 7.40 -5.08
N TYR A 46 0.14 6.39 -4.46
CA TYR A 46 0.36 6.03 -3.06
C TYR A 46 1.41 4.93 -2.87
N TYR A 47 1.89 4.28 -3.92
CA TYR A 47 2.82 3.15 -3.82
C TYR A 47 4.13 3.51 -3.11
N PRO A 48 4.78 4.67 -3.37
CA PRO A 48 5.98 5.07 -2.63
C PRO A 48 5.74 5.13 -1.13
N ARG A 49 4.63 5.74 -0.71
CA ARG A 49 4.30 5.90 0.71
C ARG A 49 3.90 4.58 1.38
N VAL A 50 3.19 3.72 0.66
CA VAL A 50 2.91 2.35 1.12
C VAL A 50 4.21 1.56 1.29
N SER A 51 5.14 1.67 0.33
CA SER A 51 6.43 0.97 0.41
C SER A 51 7.26 1.41 1.62
N GLU A 52 7.28 2.72 1.90
CA GLU A 52 7.96 3.31 3.05
C GLU A 52 7.37 2.84 4.38
N ILE A 53 6.05 2.93 4.54
CA ILE A 53 5.37 2.54 5.79
C ILE A 53 5.49 1.04 6.03
N CYS A 54 5.34 0.23 4.99
CA CYS A 54 5.40 -1.22 5.10
C CYS A 54 6.84 -1.75 5.17
N GLY A 55 7.86 -0.92 4.96
CA GLY A 55 9.26 -1.33 4.95
C GLY A 55 9.58 -2.32 3.82
N VAL A 56 8.91 -2.20 2.67
CA VAL A 56 9.09 -3.06 1.51
C VAL A 56 9.69 -2.27 0.36
N ASN A 57 10.39 -2.94 -0.56
CA ASN A 57 10.94 -2.24 -1.70
C ASN A 57 9.80 -1.88 -2.68
N LEU A 58 9.76 -0.63 -3.16
CA LEU A 58 8.77 -0.17 -4.14
C LEU A 58 8.71 -1.09 -5.37
N PHE A 59 9.86 -1.57 -5.86
CA PHE A 59 9.94 -2.48 -7.01
C PHE A 59 9.30 -3.86 -6.75
N GLU A 60 9.18 -4.28 -5.49
CA GLU A 60 8.53 -5.55 -5.15
C GLU A 60 7.02 -5.46 -5.27
N ILE A 61 6.43 -4.30 -4.95
CA ILE A 61 4.99 -4.07 -4.94
C ILE A 61 4.45 -3.46 -6.24
N LEU A 62 5.32 -2.95 -7.11
CA LEU A 62 4.91 -2.42 -8.42
C LEU A 62 4.22 -3.50 -9.27
N PRO A 63 3.21 -3.14 -10.07
CA PRO A 63 2.61 -4.08 -11.01
C PRO A 63 3.60 -4.52 -12.10
N GLU A 64 3.55 -5.78 -12.53
CA GLU A 64 4.49 -6.36 -13.51
C GLU A 64 4.60 -5.57 -14.82
N ASN A 65 3.49 -5.03 -15.33
CA ASN A 65 3.49 -4.22 -16.54
C ASN A 65 4.32 -2.92 -16.38
N TRP A 66 4.39 -2.35 -15.18
CA TRP A 66 5.22 -1.18 -14.89
C TRP A 66 6.70 -1.54 -14.77
N LYS A 67 7.01 -2.69 -14.15
CA LYS A 67 8.40 -3.17 -14.07
C LYS A 67 9.01 -3.38 -15.44
N LYS A 68 8.22 -3.86 -16.40
CA LYS A 68 8.67 -4.02 -17.80
C LYS A 68 9.04 -2.70 -18.46
N MET A 69 8.29 -1.63 -18.18
CA MET A 69 8.55 -0.30 -18.75
C MET A 69 9.84 0.36 -18.21
N ILE A 70 10.24 0.03 -16.97
CA ILE A 70 11.46 0.56 -16.37
C ILE A 70 12.72 -0.15 -16.90
N ASN A 71 12.58 -1.40 -17.35
CA ASN A 71 13.67 -2.23 -17.85
C ASN A 71 13.73 -2.32 -19.39
N SER A 72 12.96 -1.49 -20.11
CA SER A 72 12.96 -1.38 -21.58
C SER A 72 13.59 -0.07 -22.01
#